data_AF-A0A2D0KAQ9-F1
#
_entry.id   AF-A0A2D0KAQ9-F1
#
_cell.length_a   1.000
_cell.length_b   1.000
_cell.length_c   1.000
_cell.angle_alpha   90.00
_cell.angle_beta   90.00
_cell.angle_gamma   90.00
#
_symmetry.space_group_name_H-M   'P 1'
#
loop_
_entity.id
_entity.type
_entity.pdbx_description
1 polymer ?
#
loop_
_entity_poly.entity_id
_entity_poly.type
_entity_poly.pdbx_seq_one_letter_code
_entity_poly.pdbx_strand_id
1 'polypeptide(L)'
;MLRRIFDVDGYFKEATNDDLIAFSNHEHFHVSNGFDLTTIADTVIRKKVSLINKSRILELHTVDALLTVANENGVHLELDIHEENGKKKIIIPQEKKHIKRLLSFLDEDYFTSQITQTLYQTNSKKKVKET
;
A
#
# COMPACT_ATOMS: atom_id res chain seq x y z
N MET A 1 17.30 -13.45 -27.11
CA MET A 1 17.71 -12.52 -26.05
C MET A 1 16.61 -11.46 -25.89
N LEU A 2 15.78 -11.54 -24.85
CA LEU A 2 14.75 -10.53 -24.60
C LEU A 2 15.31 -9.42 -23.71
N ARG A 3 15.77 -8.34 -24.32
CA ARG A 3 15.97 -7.07 -23.63
C ARG A 3 14.59 -6.43 -23.51
N ARG A 4 13.90 -6.68 -22.40
CA ARG A 4 12.65 -6.01 -22.05
C ARG A 4 13.00 -4.57 -21.74
N ILE A 5 12.84 -3.71 -22.75
CA ILE A 5 12.98 -2.26 -22.61
C ILE A 5 11.91 -1.85 -21.59
N PHE A 6 12.36 -1.37 -20.43
CA PHE A 6 11.49 -0.63 -19.54
C PHE A 6 11.05 0.60 -20.32
N ASP A 7 9.76 0.70 -20.60
CA ASP A 7 9.15 1.91 -21.09
C ASP A 7 9.19 2.93 -19.93
N VAL A 8 10.26 3.74 -19.89
CA VAL A 8 10.50 4.78 -18.87
C VAL A 8 10.05 6.14 -19.41
N ASP A 9 8.95 6.21 -20.18
CA ASP A 9 8.56 7.45 -20.87
C ASP A 9 7.12 7.92 -20.61
N GLY A 10 6.32 7.19 -19.83
CA GLY A 10 5.05 7.71 -19.34
C GLY A 10 5.25 8.51 -18.07
N TYR A 11 5.21 9.85 -18.14
CA TYR A 11 5.04 10.73 -16.97
C TYR A 11 4.23 10.02 -15.90
N PHE A 12 4.82 9.81 -14.72
CA PHE A 12 4.11 9.17 -13.62
C PHE A 12 2.86 10.02 -13.31
N LYS A 13 1.70 9.58 -13.81
CA LYS A 13 0.44 10.28 -13.55
C LYS A 13 0.05 9.98 -12.11
N GLU A 14 0.09 11.02 -11.29
CA GLU A 14 -0.46 10.98 -9.93
C GLU A 14 -1.93 10.58 -9.96
N ALA A 15 -2.37 9.84 -8.94
CA ALA A 15 -3.78 9.55 -8.74
C ALA A 15 -4.60 10.84 -8.61
N THR A 16 -5.68 10.95 -9.38
CA THR A 16 -6.67 12.02 -9.27
C THR A 16 -7.50 11.87 -7.99
N ASN A 17 -8.37 12.83 -7.70
CA ASN A 17 -9.30 12.67 -6.58
C ASN A 17 -10.25 11.49 -6.80
N ASP A 18 -10.74 11.29 -8.03
CA ASP A 18 -11.55 10.13 -8.39
C ASP A 18 -10.80 8.81 -8.16
N ASP A 19 -9.51 8.75 -8.50
CA ASP A 19 -8.68 7.56 -8.25
C ASP A 19 -8.55 7.26 -6.74
N LEU A 20 -8.38 8.30 -5.91
CA LEU A 20 -8.29 8.16 -4.45
C LEU A 20 -9.63 7.74 -3.83
N ILE A 21 -10.74 8.26 -4.34
CA ILE A 21 -12.10 7.89 -3.90
C ILE A 21 -12.38 6.43 -4.29
N ALA A 22 -12.07 6.04 -5.52
CA ALA A 22 -12.23 4.67 -5.99
C ALA A 22 -11.36 3.69 -5.17
N PHE A 23 -10.09 4.05 -4.93
CA PHE A 23 -9.20 3.28 -4.08
C PHE A 23 -9.75 3.12 -2.66
N SER A 24 -10.21 4.20 -2.04
CA SER A 24 -10.71 4.15 -0.65
C SER A 24 -12.00 3.34 -0.51
N ASN A 25 -12.80 3.24 -1.58
CA ASN A 25 -14.03 2.45 -1.61
C ASN A 25 -13.84 1.00 -2.09
N HIS A 26 -12.59 0.54 -2.27
CA HIS A 26 -12.33 -0.85 -2.65
C HIS A 26 -12.87 -1.81 -1.58
N GLU A 27 -13.30 -3.01 -1.98
CA GLU A 27 -13.92 -3.99 -1.06
C GLU A 27 -13.01 -4.44 0.09
N HIS A 28 -11.69 -4.24 -0.08
CA HIS A 28 -10.66 -4.56 0.90
C HIS A 28 -10.48 -3.49 1.97
N PHE A 29 -11.10 -2.32 1.82
CA PHE A 29 -10.98 -1.22 2.76
C PHE A 29 -12.29 -0.89 3.45
N HIS A 30 -12.15 -0.46 4.69
CA HIS A 30 -13.21 0.21 5.44
C HIS A 30 -12.75 1.64 5.72
N VAL A 31 -13.58 2.60 5.34
CA VAL A 31 -13.33 4.02 5.60
C VAL A 31 -14.14 4.45 6.81
N SER A 32 -13.47 4.89 7.87
CA SER A 32 -14.13 5.44 9.05
C SER A 32 -14.98 6.64 8.69
N ASN A 33 -16.13 6.79 9.34
CA ASN A 33 -17.06 7.89 9.06
C ASN A 33 -16.37 9.27 9.17
N GLY A 34 -16.59 10.12 8.17
CA GLY A 34 -16.00 11.47 8.11
C GLY A 34 -14.52 11.51 7.69
N PHE A 35 -13.89 10.38 7.39
CA PHE A 35 -12.55 10.36 6.81
C PHE A 35 -12.59 10.47 5.28
N ASP A 36 -11.75 11.33 4.73
CA ASP A 36 -11.58 11.49 3.29
C ASP A 36 -10.08 11.53 2.92
N LEU A 37 -9.63 10.50 2.21
CA LEU A 37 -8.25 10.36 1.75
C LEU A 37 -7.81 11.54 0.87
N THR A 38 -8.72 12.15 0.10
CA THR A 38 -8.39 13.25 -0.82
C THR A 38 -7.90 14.50 -0.09
N THR A 39 -8.34 14.71 1.15
CA THR A 39 -8.02 15.91 1.95
C THR A 39 -6.60 15.88 2.52
N ILE A 40 -6.02 14.69 2.69
CA ILE A 40 -4.69 14.49 3.30
C ILE A 40 -3.65 13.97 2.30
N ALA A 41 -4.09 13.54 1.13
CA ALA A 41 -3.24 12.97 0.08
C ALA A 41 -2.27 14.01 -0.47
N ASP A 42 -0.97 13.77 -0.25
CA ASP A 42 0.10 14.48 -0.93
C ASP A 42 0.55 13.72 -2.20
N THR A 43 1.48 14.33 -2.94
CA THR A 43 2.13 13.73 -4.11
C THR A 43 2.63 12.30 -3.86
N VAL A 44 3.15 11.99 -2.67
CA VAL A 44 3.64 10.64 -2.35
C VAL A 44 2.48 9.65 -2.25
N ILE A 45 1.40 10.02 -1.56
CA ILE A 45 0.19 9.19 -1.47
C ILE A 45 -0.41 8.96 -2.85
N ARG A 46 -0.58 10.03 -3.64
CA ARG A 46 -1.13 9.94 -5.00
C ARG A 46 -0.26 9.09 -5.92
N LYS A 47 1.06 9.17 -5.76
CA LYS A 47 2.01 8.34 -6.48
C LYS A 47 1.82 6.86 -6.15
N LYS A 48 1.77 6.52 -4.86
CA LYS A 48 1.62 5.14 -4.43
C LYS A 48 0.27 4.54 -4.82
N VAL A 49 -0.83 5.29 -4.66
CA VAL A 49 -2.15 4.81 -5.10
C VAL A 49 -2.16 4.51 -6.60
N SER A 50 -1.56 5.37 -7.42
CA SER A 50 -1.44 5.14 -8.87
C SER A 50 -0.63 3.87 -9.19
N LEU A 51 0.44 3.58 -8.44
CA LEU A 51 1.21 2.34 -8.59
C LEU A 51 0.40 1.11 -8.20
N ILE A 52 -0.30 1.16 -7.05
CA ILE A 52 -1.12 0.06 -6.53
C ILE A 52 -2.28 -0.26 -7.49
N ASN A 53 -2.95 0.77 -8.02
CA ASN A 53 -4.03 0.58 -9.00
C ASN A 53 -3.50 -0.04 -10.30
N LYS A 54 -2.27 0.31 -10.72
CA LYS A 54 -1.64 -0.27 -11.91
C LYS A 54 -1.19 -1.71 -11.70
N SER A 55 -0.68 -2.05 -10.51
CA SER A 55 -0.25 -3.41 -10.19
C SER A 55 -1.43 -4.36 -9.99
N ARG A 56 -2.63 -3.83 -9.72
CA ARG A 56 -3.85 -4.60 -9.46
C ARG A 56 -3.70 -5.56 -8.27
N ILE A 57 -2.79 -5.27 -7.35
CA ILE A 57 -2.50 -6.12 -6.20
C ILE A 57 -3.76 -6.38 -5.35
N LEU A 58 -4.66 -5.40 -5.27
CA LEU A 58 -5.93 -5.49 -4.54
C LEU A 58 -6.96 -6.38 -5.23
N GLU A 59 -6.83 -6.65 -6.53
CA GLU A 59 -7.70 -7.56 -7.27
C GLU A 59 -7.12 -8.99 -7.31
N LEU A 60 -5.80 -9.10 -7.16
CA LEU A 60 -5.07 -10.37 -7.22
C LEU A 60 -4.94 -11.07 -5.86
N HIS A 61 -5.00 -10.33 -4.75
CA HIS A 61 -4.77 -10.86 -3.41
C HIS A 61 -5.88 -10.46 -2.45
N THR A 62 -6.36 -11.42 -1.66
CA THR A 62 -7.33 -11.17 -0.59
C THR A 62 -6.68 -10.43 0.59
N VAL A 63 -7.51 -9.78 1.43
CA VAL A 63 -7.05 -9.14 2.67
C VAL A 63 -6.27 -10.11 3.55
N ASP A 64 -6.75 -11.34 3.75
CA ASP A 64 -6.04 -12.35 4.55
C ASP A 64 -4.65 -12.66 3.96
N ALA A 65 -4.54 -12.82 2.63
CA ALA A 65 -3.24 -13.08 2.01
C ALA A 65 -2.27 -11.90 2.21
N LEU A 66 -2.75 -10.66 2.06
CA LEU A 66 -1.95 -9.47 2.31
C LEU A 66 -1.49 -9.38 3.78
N LEU A 67 -2.36 -9.70 4.73
CA LEU A 67 -2.01 -9.72 6.15
C LEU A 67 -1.01 -10.84 6.48
N THR A 68 -1.17 -12.03 5.90
CA THR A 68 -0.21 -13.12 6.05
C THR A 68 1.16 -12.71 5.53
N VAL A 69 1.24 -12.15 4.32
CA VAL A 69 2.51 -11.68 3.73
C VAL A 69 3.16 -10.59 4.58
N ALA A 70 2.37 -9.65 5.14
CA ALA A 70 2.90 -8.63 6.04
C ALA A 70 3.57 -9.25 7.27
N ASN A 71 2.92 -10.22 7.92
CA ASN A 71 3.45 -10.91 9.09
C ASN A 71 4.68 -11.76 8.75
N GLU A 72 4.66 -12.51 7.65
CA GLU A 72 5.77 -13.36 7.20
C GLU A 72 7.02 -12.55 6.85
N ASN A 73 6.85 -11.35 6.31
CA ASN A 73 7.96 -10.46 5.97
C ASN A 73 8.40 -9.55 7.14
N GLY A 74 7.87 -9.77 8.36
CA GLY A 74 8.19 -8.95 9.53
C GLY A 74 7.72 -7.50 9.39
N VAL A 75 6.78 -7.21 8.50
CA VAL A 75 6.18 -5.90 8.33
C VAL A 75 5.10 -5.74 9.41
N HIS A 76 5.47 -5.23 10.58
CA HIS A 76 4.47 -4.89 11.59
C HIS A 76 3.67 -3.66 11.12
N LEU A 77 2.46 -3.88 10.63
CA LEU A 77 1.52 -2.82 10.28
C LEU A 77 0.49 -2.73 11.40
N GLU A 78 0.45 -1.60 12.10
CA GLU A 78 -0.63 -1.27 13.04
C GLU A 78 -1.89 -0.94 12.23
N LEU A 79 -2.57 -1.98 11.76
CA LEU A 79 -3.81 -1.88 10.99
C LEU A 79 -4.95 -2.44 11.82
N ASP A 80 -5.99 -1.63 11.97
CA ASP A 80 -7.26 -2.12 12.48
C ASP A 80 -8.01 -2.87 11.37
N ILE A 81 -8.64 -3.98 11.74
CA ILE A 81 -9.45 -4.80 10.83
C ILE A 81 -10.92 -4.64 11.17
N HIS A 82 -11.71 -4.31 10.17
CA HIS A 82 -13.16 -4.27 10.26
C HIS A 82 -13.73 -5.54 9.62
N GLU A 83 -14.50 -6.31 10.37
CA GLU A 83 -15.22 -7.46 9.85
C GLU A 83 -16.66 -7.07 9.51
N GLU A 84 -17.03 -7.26 8.25
CA GLU A 84 -18.36 -6.95 7.75
C GLU A 84 -18.86 -8.11 6.89
N ASN A 85 -20.01 -8.70 7.25
CA ASN A 85 -20.61 -9.82 6.52
C ASN A 85 -19.66 -11.02 6.31
N GLY A 86 -18.78 -11.29 7.29
CA GLY A 86 -17.79 -12.38 7.21
C GLY A 86 -16.59 -12.09 6.29
N LYS A 87 -16.45 -10.86 5.78
CA LYS A 87 -15.26 -10.39 5.07
C LYS A 87 -14.45 -9.44 5.94
N LYS A 88 -13.13 -9.66 5.98
CA LYS A 88 -12.17 -8.74 6.61
C LYS A 88 -11.88 -7.59 5.66
N LYS A 89 -11.89 -6.38 6.21
CA LYS A 89 -11.51 -5.14 5.54
C LYS A 89 -10.46 -4.43 6.37
N ILE A 90 -9.45 -3.87 5.71
CA ILE A 90 -8.43 -3.04 6.35
C ILE A 90 -9.05 -1.67 6.61
N ILE A 91 -9.08 -1.23 7.86
CA ILE A 91 -9.51 0.15 8.16
C ILE A 91 -8.42 1.09 7.66
N ILE A 92 -8.79 2.07 6.82
CA ILE A 92 -7.81 3.05 6.34
C ILE A 92 -7.36 3.90 7.54
N PRO A 93 -6.05 3.95 7.85
CA PRO A 93 -5.56 4.76 8.97
C PRO A 93 -5.87 6.24 8.75
N GLN A 94 -6.19 6.96 9.82
CA GLN A 94 -6.44 8.41 9.74
C GLN A 94 -5.13 9.23 9.76
N GLU A 95 -4.06 8.62 10.27
CA GLU A 95 -2.73 9.19 10.39
C GLU A 95 -1.95 9.09 9.08
N LYS A 96 -1.51 10.23 8.54
CA LYS A 96 -0.76 10.30 7.26
C LYS A 96 0.48 9.40 7.24
N LYS A 97 1.17 9.25 8.37
CA LYS A 97 2.32 8.35 8.51
C LYS A 97 1.91 6.89 8.29
N HIS A 98 0.79 6.46 8.88
CA HIS A 98 0.31 5.08 8.81
C HIS A 98 -0.26 4.77 7.42
N ILE A 99 -0.93 5.73 6.78
CA ILE A 99 -1.37 5.61 5.38
C ILE A 99 -0.16 5.36 4.47
N LYS A 100 0.89 6.17 4.59
CA LYS A 100 2.10 5.99 3.77
C LYS A 100 2.74 4.63 4.01
N ARG A 101 2.69 4.10 5.23
CA ARG A 101 3.19 2.76 5.57
C ARG A 101 2.36 1.67 4.88
N LEU A 102 1.03 1.74 4.99
CA LEU A 102 0.10 0.84 4.30
C LEU A 102 0.32 0.87 2.78
N LEU A 103 0.38 2.05 2.19
CA LEU A 103 0.61 2.20 0.75
C LEU A 103 2.00 1.70 0.33
N SER A 104 3.02 1.85 1.18
CA SER A 104 4.35 1.28 0.88
C SER A 104 4.34 -0.24 0.90
N PHE A 105 3.47 -0.84 1.72
CA PHE A 105 3.30 -2.28 1.76
C PHE A 105 2.61 -2.79 0.50
N LEU A 106 1.51 -2.16 0.11
CA LEU A 106 0.74 -2.53 -1.07
C LEU A 106 1.48 -2.28 -2.40
N ASP A 107 2.35 -1.27 -2.44
CA ASP A 107 3.22 -0.94 -3.57
C ASP A 107 4.48 -1.83 -3.64
N GLU A 108 4.55 -2.88 -2.82
CA GLU A 108 5.71 -3.79 -2.71
C GLU A 108 7.04 -3.03 -2.51
N ASP A 109 6.98 -1.86 -1.87
CA ASP A 109 8.13 -0.98 -1.62
C ASP A 109 8.96 -1.50 -0.43
N TYR A 110 8.75 -2.75 -0.01
CA TYR A 110 9.52 -3.44 1.00
C TYR A 110 10.32 -4.58 0.36
N PHE A 111 11.61 -4.66 0.69
CA PHE A 111 12.50 -5.73 0.28
C PHE A 111 13.24 -6.31 1.49
N THR A 112 13.19 -7.63 1.63
CA THR A 112 13.93 -8.36 2.66
C THR A 112 15.32 -8.71 2.14
N SER A 113 16.36 -8.21 2.81
CA SER A 113 17.76 -8.55 2.49
C SER A 113 18.01 -10.03 2.73
N GLN A 114 18.42 -10.76 1.69
CA GLN A 114 18.68 -12.21 1.76
C GLN A 114 19.84 -12.57 2.70
N ILE A 115 20.77 -11.63 2.94
CA ILE A 115 21.96 -11.86 3.76
C ILE A 115 21.69 -11.56 5.23
N THR A 116 20.94 -10.48 5.51
CA THR A 116 20.74 -9.99 6.88
C THR A 116 19.34 -10.24 7.42
N GLN A 117 18.44 -10.82 6.61
CA GLN A 117 17.00 -10.96 6.85
C GLN A 117 16.33 -9.65 7.32
N THR A 118 16.93 -8.51 6.98
CA THR A 118 16.44 -7.20 7.41
C THR A 118 15.50 -6.63 6.36
N LEU A 119 14.37 -6.10 6.81
CA LEU A 119 13.39 -5.42 5.97
C LEU A 119 13.86 -3.99 5.64
N TYR A 120 13.93 -3.68 4.35
CA TYR A 120 14.27 -2.36 3.83
C TYR A 120 13.10 -1.78 3.03
N GLN A 121 13.01 -0.46 2.97
CA GLN A 121 12.08 0.21 2.07
C GLN A 121 12.79 0.61 0.77
N THR A 122 12.32 0.17 -0.39
CA THR A 122 13.04 0.25 -1.68
C THR A 122 13.38 1.69 -2.09
N ASN A 123 12.58 2.69 -1.69
CA ASN A 123 12.85 4.12 -1.96
C ASN A 123 13.64 4.86 -0.85
N SER A 124 14.01 4.19 0.24
CA SER A 124 14.84 4.80 1.27
C SER A 124 15.69 3.73 1.90
N LYS A 125 17.02 3.86 1.84
CA LYS A 125 17.96 3.05 2.64
C LYS A 125 17.78 3.23 4.17
N LYS A 126 16.60 3.66 4.63
CA LYS A 126 16.17 3.72 6.02
C LYS A 126 15.80 2.31 6.45
N LYS A 127 16.50 1.81 7.47
CA LYS A 127 16.10 0.60 8.18
C LYS A 127 14.70 0.81 8.75
N VAL A 128 13.81 -0.16 8.54
CA VAL A 128 12.58 -0.24 9.33
C VAL A 128 13.02 -0.62 10.74
N LYS A 129 12.86 0.29 11.71
CA LYS A 129 13.13 -0.04 13.11
C LYS A 129 11.91 -0.75 13.67
N GLU A 130 12.08 -2.00 14.08
CA GLU A 130 11.22 -2.63 15.07
C GLU A 130 11.32 -1.82 16.36
N THR A 131 10.19 -1.32 16.85
CA THR A 131 10.08 -0.73 18.19
C THR A 131 8.87 -1.35 18.85
#